data_AF-A0A0D7CG92-F1
#
_entry.id   AF-A0A0D7CG92-F1
#
_cell.length_a   1.000
_cell.length_b   1.000
_cell.length_c   1.000
_cell.angle_alpha   90.00
_cell.angle_beta   90.00
_cell.angle_gamma   90.00
#
_symmetry.space_group_name_H-M   'P 1'
#
loop_
_entity.id
_entity.type
_entity.pdbx_description
1 polymer ?
#
loop_
_entity_poly.entity_id
_entity_poly.type
_entity_poly.pdbx_seq_one_letter_code
_entity_poly.pdbx_strand_id
1 'polypeptide(L)'
;MREFEEANAEFRDRLPPALGALLVPEAKECYRWRVQLDCGCINEVLTLGEECLPSDRQWRGPECEWLQKGQMLCVHDDAPPAPYRDIVEWGERRKRTFPADPAEPRDGIDPETWALIRHDEPHTSAFWKVKLACGHITDVIAPDLEWKPEEGPHRCSAKRVAEMTKEFEEFWASNPTGHAPREHDHMRRMLSQGWPSPEPECLCYTCCYVHWIVADQRVGWLIPREAEPERRQPQKPPTRAGLERRLRQAEAEAARLRDQLVDLDRGTHADG
;
A
#
# COMPACT_ATOMS: atom_id res chain seq x y z
N MET A 1 11.93 -25.23 5.85
CA MET A 1 12.12 -26.04 4.62
C MET A 1 10.84 -26.72 4.22
N ARG A 2 10.26 -27.61 5.03
CA ARG A 2 8.99 -28.29 4.71
C ARG A 2 7.83 -27.34 4.38
N GLU A 3 7.60 -26.32 5.21
CA GLU A 3 6.55 -25.31 4.97
C GLU A 3 6.78 -24.51 3.67
N PHE A 4 8.05 -24.21 3.33
CA PHE A 4 8.39 -23.54 2.07
C PHE A 4 8.11 -24.44 0.87
N GLU A 5 8.47 -25.73 0.95
CA GLU A 5 8.24 -26.70 -0.11
C GLU A 5 6.75 -26.99 -0.32
N GLU A 6 5.98 -27.08 0.76
CA GLU A 6 4.52 -27.25 0.73
C GLU A 6 3.83 -26.03 0.09
N ALA A 7 4.16 -24.82 0.53
CA ALA A 7 3.61 -23.58 -0.04
C ALA A 7 3.99 -23.40 -1.53
N ASN A 8 5.24 -23.71 -1.89
CA ASN A 8 5.67 -23.66 -3.29
C ASN A 8 5.01 -24.75 -4.15
N ALA A 9 4.78 -25.94 -3.61
CA ALA A 9 4.10 -27.02 -4.31
C ALA A 9 2.64 -26.64 -4.60
N GLU A 10 1.93 -26.11 -3.60
CA GLU A 10 0.56 -25.62 -3.77
C GLU A 10 0.48 -24.49 -4.82
N PHE A 11 1.44 -23.56 -4.79
CA PHE A 11 1.48 -22.47 -5.76
C PHE A 11 1.81 -22.97 -7.19
N ARG A 12 2.70 -23.96 -7.34
CA ARG A 12 3.01 -24.60 -8.63
C ARG A 12 1.82 -25.36 -9.20
N ASP A 13 1.03 -26.03 -8.36
CA ASP A 13 -0.14 -26.81 -8.79
C ASP A 13 -1.23 -25.90 -9.40
N ARG A 14 -1.30 -24.64 -8.96
CA ARG A 14 -2.23 -23.63 -9.48
C ARG A 14 -1.75 -22.96 -10.77
N LEU A 15 -0.52 -23.24 -11.23
CA LEU A 15 0.08 -22.62 -12.41
C LEU A 15 0.20 -23.63 -13.56
N PRO A 16 0.04 -23.18 -14.82
CA PRO A 16 0.46 -23.98 -15.96
C PRO A 16 1.92 -24.43 -15.78
N PRO A 17 2.26 -25.72 -16.02
CA PRO A 17 3.61 -26.25 -15.73
C PRO A 17 4.75 -25.45 -16.36
N ALA A 18 4.53 -24.91 -17.56
CA ALA A 18 5.49 -24.07 -18.27
C ALA A 18 5.79 -22.73 -17.57
N LEU A 19 4.82 -22.20 -16.80
CA LEU A 19 4.99 -20.96 -16.02
C LEU A 19 5.50 -21.24 -14.61
N GLY A 20 5.18 -22.41 -14.03
CA GLY A 20 5.63 -22.80 -12.70
C GLY A 20 7.16 -22.81 -12.54
N ALA A 21 7.89 -23.29 -13.55
CA ALA A 21 9.35 -23.31 -13.53
C ALA A 21 9.98 -21.91 -13.66
N LEU A 22 9.25 -20.93 -14.19
CA LEU A 22 9.74 -19.57 -14.43
C LEU A 22 9.36 -18.60 -13.31
N LEU A 23 8.20 -18.82 -12.67
CA LEU A 23 7.62 -17.89 -11.70
C LEU A 23 7.85 -18.31 -10.24
N VAL A 24 8.24 -19.56 -9.98
CA VAL A 24 8.39 -20.09 -8.62
C VAL A 24 9.86 -20.33 -8.31
N PRO A 25 10.49 -19.50 -7.45
CA PRO A 25 11.88 -19.68 -7.04
C PRO A 25 12.16 -21.08 -6.53
N GLU A 26 13.31 -21.65 -6.89
CA GLU A 26 13.81 -22.82 -6.17
C GLU A 26 14.35 -22.43 -4.79
N ALA A 27 14.27 -23.34 -3.82
CA ALA A 27 14.75 -23.07 -2.46
C ALA A 27 16.23 -22.63 -2.40
N LYS A 28 17.07 -23.11 -3.33
CA LYS A 28 18.50 -22.77 -3.47
C LYS A 28 18.75 -21.34 -3.98
N GLU A 29 17.72 -20.70 -4.52
CA GLU A 29 17.75 -19.34 -5.06
C GLU A 29 17.22 -18.32 -4.05
N CYS A 30 16.54 -18.78 -2.99
CA CYS A 30 15.99 -17.94 -1.96
C CYS A 30 17.05 -17.53 -0.92
N TYR A 31 17.08 -16.25 -0.60
CA TYR A 31 17.84 -15.69 0.51
C TYR A 31 16.90 -15.25 1.64
N ARG A 32 17.29 -15.54 2.88
CA ARG A 32 16.53 -15.23 4.10
C ARG A 32 16.97 -13.89 4.66
N TRP A 33 15.97 -13.09 5.00
CA TRP A 33 16.13 -11.81 5.67
C TRP A 33 15.27 -11.76 6.92
N ARG A 34 15.75 -11.05 7.93
CA ARG A 34 14.88 -10.56 9.01
C ARG A 34 14.67 -9.08 8.76
N VAL A 35 13.41 -8.68 8.68
CA VAL A 35 13.02 -7.28 8.53
C VAL A 35 12.36 -6.81 9.82
N GLN A 36 12.76 -5.64 10.29
CA GLN A 36 12.05 -4.95 11.36
C GLN A 36 11.10 -3.93 10.74
N LEU A 37 9.86 -3.91 11.23
CA LEU A 37 8.83 -2.98 10.82
C LEU A 37 8.68 -1.84 11.83
N ASP A 38 8.09 -0.71 11.39
CA ASP A 38 7.83 0.44 12.25
C ASP A 38 6.85 0.17 13.42
N CYS A 39 6.02 -0.88 13.31
CA CYS A 39 5.21 -1.42 14.42
C CYS A 39 6.03 -2.20 15.45
N GLY A 40 7.33 -2.43 15.19
CA GLY A 40 8.22 -3.19 16.05
C GLY A 40 8.25 -4.69 15.77
N CYS A 41 7.35 -5.22 14.94
CA CYS A 41 7.36 -6.62 14.52
C CYS A 41 8.64 -6.96 13.73
N ILE A 42 9.14 -8.18 13.93
CA ILE A 42 10.25 -8.74 13.16
C ILE A 42 9.72 -9.92 12.36
N ASN A 43 9.81 -9.81 11.03
CA ASN A 43 9.34 -10.84 10.12
C ASN A 43 10.52 -11.45 9.38
N GLU A 44 10.47 -12.76 9.15
CA GLU A 44 11.40 -13.43 8.25
C GLU A 44 10.82 -13.47 6.84
N VAL A 45 11.58 -13.00 5.86
CA VAL A 45 11.14 -12.92 4.46
C VAL A 45 12.16 -13.50 3.52
N LEU A 46 11.69 -13.91 2.34
CA LEU A 46 12.50 -14.51 1.29
C LEU A 46 12.56 -13.61 0.05
N THR A 47 13.76 -13.45 -0.48
CA THR A 47 14.01 -12.78 -1.76
C THR A 47 14.78 -13.70 -2.70
N LEU A 48 14.76 -13.36 -3.99
CA LEU A 48 15.61 -14.01 -4.99
C LEU A 48 17.04 -13.47 -4.86
N GLY A 49 17.93 -14.26 -4.26
CA GLY A 49 19.31 -13.87 -4.02
C GLY A 49 19.51 -12.82 -2.91
N GLU A 50 20.78 -12.61 -2.55
CA GLU A 50 21.20 -11.77 -1.42
C GLU A 50 21.32 -10.28 -1.73
N GLU A 51 21.24 -9.91 -3.01
CA GLU A 51 21.33 -8.51 -3.46
C GLU A 51 19.96 -7.82 -3.53
N CYS A 52 18.87 -8.58 -3.47
CA CYS A 52 17.51 -8.04 -3.42
C CYS A 52 17.14 -7.71 -1.98
N LEU A 53 17.37 -6.47 -1.56
CA LEU A 53 16.93 -5.98 -0.25
C LEU A 53 15.39 -6.01 -0.14
N PRO A 54 14.83 -6.50 0.97
CA PRO A 54 13.38 -6.46 1.21
C PRO A 54 12.79 -5.05 1.12
N SER A 55 13.53 -4.03 1.56
CA SER A 55 13.14 -2.62 1.48
C SER A 55 13.07 -2.06 0.05
N ASP A 56 13.85 -2.58 -0.89
CA ASP A 56 13.80 -2.15 -2.30
C ASP A 56 12.68 -2.81 -3.11
N ARG A 57 12.08 -3.87 -2.54
CA ARG A 57 11.02 -4.65 -3.16
C ARG A 57 9.66 -3.98 -3.00
N GLN A 58 8.80 -4.14 -4.01
CA GLN A 58 7.37 -3.88 -3.88
C GLN A 58 6.67 -5.15 -3.41
N TRP A 59 6.07 -5.07 -2.23
CA TRP A 59 5.27 -6.14 -1.66
C TRP A 59 3.82 -6.02 -2.12
N ARG A 60 3.04 -7.09 -1.96
CA ARG A 60 1.61 -7.08 -2.23
C ARG A 60 0.83 -6.63 -0.99
N GLY A 61 -0.19 -5.81 -1.20
CA GLY A 61 -1.16 -5.41 -0.18
C GLY A 61 -2.29 -6.43 -0.04
N PRO A 62 -3.27 -6.17 0.86
CA PRO A 62 -4.32 -7.13 1.20
C PRO A 62 -5.22 -7.46 0.00
N GLU A 63 -5.41 -6.51 -0.92
CA GLU A 63 -6.22 -6.65 -2.12
C GLU A 63 -5.36 -6.98 -3.35
N CYS A 64 -4.15 -7.52 -3.13
CA CYS A 64 -3.16 -7.84 -4.16
C CYS A 64 -2.64 -6.61 -4.93
N GLU A 65 -2.87 -5.40 -4.44
CA GLU A 65 -2.27 -4.17 -4.96
C GLU A 65 -0.75 -4.15 -4.69
N TRP A 66 0.01 -3.38 -5.46
CA TRP A 66 1.43 -3.18 -5.18
C TRP A 66 1.57 -2.09 -4.12
N LEU A 67 2.22 -2.43 -3.00
CA LEU A 67 2.61 -1.47 -1.98
C LEU A 67 3.76 -0.60 -2.47
N GLN A 68 3.95 0.54 -1.79
CA GLN A 68 5.13 1.36 -2.01
C GLN A 68 6.40 0.56 -1.67
N LYS A 69 7.52 0.90 -2.30
CA LYS A 69 8.81 0.30 -1.93
C LYS A 69 9.10 0.60 -0.47
N GLY A 70 9.57 -0.40 0.26
CA GLY A 70 9.83 -0.30 1.69
C GLY A 70 8.60 -0.55 2.57
N GLN A 71 7.42 -0.77 1.99
CA GLN A 71 6.22 -1.15 2.75
C GLN A 71 5.99 -2.66 2.69
N MET A 72 5.53 -3.23 3.80
CA MET A 72 5.16 -4.64 3.89
C MET A 72 3.91 -4.83 4.75
N LEU A 73 3.16 -5.88 4.47
CA LEU A 73 2.06 -6.30 5.32
C LEU A 73 2.57 -6.90 6.64
N CYS A 74 1.91 -6.51 7.72
CA CYS A 74 1.97 -7.13 9.03
C CYS A 74 0.53 -7.23 9.54
N VAL A 75 0.03 -8.45 9.66
CA VAL A 75 -1.33 -8.70 10.17
C VAL A 75 -1.18 -9.24 11.58
N HIS A 76 -1.78 -8.54 12.54
CA HIS A 76 -1.89 -8.99 13.92
C HIS A 76 -3.22 -8.51 14.52
N ASP A 77 -3.72 -9.21 15.53
CA ASP A 77 -5.04 -8.95 16.11
C ASP A 77 -5.13 -7.55 16.76
N ASP A 78 -3.99 -7.01 17.22
CA ASP A 78 -3.90 -5.67 17.82
C ASP A 78 -3.76 -4.54 16.78
N ALA A 79 -4.07 -4.80 15.51
CA ALA A 79 -3.96 -3.79 14.45
C ALA A 79 -4.88 -2.60 14.77
N PRO A 80 -4.38 -1.35 14.65
CA PRO A 80 -5.23 -0.20 14.87
C PRO A 80 -6.35 -0.20 13.82
N PRO A 81 -7.54 0.32 14.15
CA PRO A 81 -8.63 0.33 13.21
C PRO A 81 -8.29 1.25 12.02
N ALA A 82 -8.82 0.93 10.84
CA ALA A 82 -8.51 1.66 9.60
C ALA A 82 -8.69 3.19 9.78
N PRO A 83 -7.69 4.02 9.45
CA PRO A 83 -7.81 5.46 9.57
C PRO A 83 -8.57 6.05 8.39
N TYR A 84 -9.32 7.12 8.64
CA TYR A 84 -9.80 8.00 7.56
C TYR A 84 -8.62 8.77 6.97
N ARG A 85 -8.58 8.85 5.64
CA ARG A 85 -7.55 9.56 4.89
C ARG A 85 -8.20 10.40 3.80
N ASP A 86 -7.74 11.63 3.67
CA ASP A 86 -8.19 12.52 2.60
C ASP A 86 -7.90 11.92 1.22
N ILE A 87 -8.79 12.15 0.28
CA ILE A 87 -8.58 11.88 -1.14
C ILE A 87 -7.73 13.01 -1.71
N VAL A 88 -6.54 12.69 -2.22
CA VAL A 88 -5.60 13.69 -2.76
C VAL A 88 -5.49 13.68 -4.28
N GLU A 89 -5.91 12.59 -4.93
CA GLU A 89 -5.85 12.45 -6.38
C GLU A 89 -6.96 11.51 -6.89
N TRP A 90 -7.63 11.92 -7.97
CA TRP A 90 -8.64 11.14 -8.68
C TRP A 90 -8.03 10.53 -9.95
N GLY A 91 -8.12 9.22 -10.07
CA GLY A 91 -7.50 8.42 -11.13
C GLY A 91 -8.50 7.92 -12.17
N GLU A 92 -8.47 6.63 -12.45
CA GLU A 92 -9.31 6.01 -13.49
C GLU A 92 -10.78 5.88 -13.04
N ARG A 93 -11.71 6.23 -13.93
CA ARG A 93 -13.14 5.95 -13.78
C ARG A 93 -13.50 4.64 -14.46
N ARG A 94 -14.26 3.80 -13.76
CA ARG A 94 -14.86 2.58 -14.30
C ARG A 94 -16.35 2.50 -13.98
N LYS A 95 -17.13 1.92 -14.89
CA LYS A 95 -18.53 1.58 -14.65
C LYS A 95 -18.61 0.09 -14.33
N ARG A 96 -19.42 -0.28 -13.33
CA ARG A 96 -19.69 -1.68 -12.99
C ARG A 96 -21.19 -1.87 -12.90
N THR A 97 -21.68 -2.88 -13.62
CA THR A 97 -23.08 -3.32 -13.55
C THR A 97 -23.19 -4.43 -12.50
N PHE A 98 -24.15 -4.28 -11.60
CA PHE A 98 -24.49 -5.25 -10.58
C PHE A 98 -25.82 -5.92 -10.94
N PRO A 99 -26.01 -7.20 -10.61
CA PRO A 99 -27.34 -7.82 -10.70
C PRO A 99 -28.31 -7.12 -9.74
N ALA A 100 -29.61 -7.40 -9.91
CA ALA A 100 -30.61 -7.04 -8.92
C ALA A 100 -30.22 -7.61 -7.55
N ASP A 101 -30.46 -6.84 -6.50
CA ASP A 101 -30.28 -7.29 -5.13
C ASP A 101 -31.32 -8.38 -4.77
N PRO A 102 -30.96 -9.32 -3.88
CA PRO A 102 -31.90 -10.34 -3.40
C PRO A 102 -33.18 -9.73 -2.80
N ALA A 103 -34.30 -10.44 -2.94
CA ALA A 103 -35.56 -10.03 -2.31
C ALA A 103 -35.47 -10.10 -0.78
N GLU A 104 -34.78 -11.11 -0.26
CA GLU A 104 -34.52 -11.28 1.17
C GLU A 104 -33.38 -10.35 1.63
N PRO A 105 -33.49 -9.75 2.83
CA PRO A 105 -32.42 -8.95 3.40
C PRO A 105 -31.12 -9.74 3.55
N ARG A 106 -29.99 -9.04 3.38
CA ARG A 106 -28.69 -9.57 3.78
C ARG A 106 -28.60 -9.64 5.31
N ASP A 107 -27.81 -10.56 5.83
CA ASP A 107 -27.63 -10.78 7.27
C ASP A 107 -27.36 -9.46 8.01
N GLY A 108 -28.14 -9.20 9.07
CA GLY A 108 -27.98 -8.03 9.93
C GLY A 108 -28.69 -6.76 9.48
N ILE A 109 -29.43 -6.76 8.36
CA ILE A 109 -30.28 -5.64 7.92
C ILE A 109 -31.74 -6.02 8.11
N ASP A 110 -32.51 -5.17 8.79
CA ASP A 110 -33.93 -5.40 8.98
C ASP A 110 -34.72 -5.24 7.66
N PRO A 111 -35.90 -5.87 7.52
CA PRO A 111 -36.66 -5.84 6.27
C PRO A 111 -37.09 -4.44 5.81
N GLU A 112 -37.34 -3.51 6.73
CA GLU A 112 -37.78 -2.15 6.40
C GLU A 112 -36.63 -1.35 5.81
N THR A 113 -35.46 -1.38 6.46
CA THR A 113 -34.23 -0.77 5.96
C THR A 113 -33.81 -1.39 4.61
N TRP A 114 -33.89 -2.71 4.48
CA TRP A 114 -33.57 -3.40 3.23
C TRP A 114 -34.46 -2.95 2.07
N ALA A 115 -35.77 -2.81 2.31
CA ALA A 115 -36.71 -2.34 1.31
C ALA A 115 -36.41 -0.91 0.82
N LEU A 116 -35.77 -0.07 1.65
CA LEU A 116 -35.38 1.29 1.30
C LEU A 116 -34.10 1.38 0.48
N ILE A 117 -33.17 0.43 0.64
CA ILE A 117 -31.83 0.50 0.03
C ILE A 117 -31.59 -0.50 -1.09
N ARG A 118 -32.41 -1.56 -1.22
CA ARG A 118 -32.20 -2.60 -2.24
C ARG A 118 -32.51 -2.09 -3.65
N HIS A 119 -31.77 -2.57 -4.63
CA HIS A 119 -32.10 -2.42 -6.04
C HIS A 119 -32.84 -3.66 -6.57
N ASP A 120 -34.13 -3.54 -6.90
CA ASP A 120 -34.94 -4.63 -7.44
C ASP A 120 -34.62 -4.98 -8.90
N GLU A 121 -33.98 -4.07 -9.63
CA GLU A 121 -33.47 -4.28 -10.98
C GLU A 121 -31.92 -4.18 -11.03
N PRO A 122 -31.27 -4.79 -12.05
CA PRO A 122 -29.85 -4.57 -12.29
C PRO A 122 -29.51 -3.09 -12.42
N HIS A 123 -28.49 -2.63 -11.70
CA HIS A 123 -28.08 -1.24 -11.70
C HIS A 123 -26.61 -1.10 -12.07
N THR A 124 -26.23 0.09 -12.53
CA THR A 124 -24.84 0.41 -12.86
C THR A 124 -24.38 1.56 -12.00
N SER A 125 -23.20 1.42 -11.40
CA SER A 125 -22.54 2.47 -10.62
C SER A 125 -21.19 2.82 -11.24
N ALA A 126 -20.81 4.09 -11.14
CA ALA A 126 -19.49 4.56 -11.50
C ALA A 126 -18.59 4.58 -10.27
N PHE A 127 -17.36 4.11 -10.44
CA PHE A 127 -16.32 4.10 -9.42
C PHE A 127 -15.13 4.87 -9.93
N TRP A 128 -14.48 5.60 -9.05
CA TRP A 128 -13.20 6.22 -9.29
C TRP A 128 -12.13 5.55 -8.45
N LYS A 129 -11.02 5.19 -9.08
CA LYS A 129 -9.79 4.91 -8.34
C LYS A 129 -9.27 6.20 -7.77
N VAL A 130 -9.10 6.28 -6.46
CA VAL A 130 -8.58 7.46 -5.78
C VAL A 130 -7.31 7.10 -5.03
N LYS A 131 -6.37 8.05 -4.98
CA LYS A 131 -5.21 7.96 -4.10
C LYS A 131 -5.49 8.77 -2.84
N LEU A 132 -5.27 8.13 -1.70
CA LEU A 132 -5.44 8.72 -0.39
C LEU A 132 -4.15 9.44 0.04
N ALA A 133 -4.24 10.32 1.04
CA ALA A 133 -3.09 11.08 1.57
C ALA A 133 -1.94 10.19 2.10
N CYS A 134 -2.24 8.95 2.51
CA CYS A 134 -1.23 7.95 2.88
C CYS A 134 -0.51 7.32 1.66
N GLY A 135 -0.95 7.63 0.44
CA GLY A 135 -0.41 7.10 -0.81
C GLY A 135 -1.03 5.79 -1.29
N HIS A 136 -1.92 5.17 -0.51
CA HIS A 136 -2.67 3.98 -0.92
C HIS A 136 -3.83 4.32 -1.86
N ILE A 137 -4.22 3.35 -2.68
CA ILE A 137 -5.27 3.50 -3.70
C ILE A 137 -6.50 2.71 -3.26
N THR A 138 -7.68 3.29 -3.42
CA THR A 138 -8.96 2.61 -3.19
C THR A 138 -9.99 3.04 -4.23
N ASP A 139 -11.18 2.43 -4.22
CA ASP A 139 -12.29 2.79 -5.09
C ASP A 139 -13.35 3.59 -4.31
N VAL A 140 -13.77 4.72 -4.87
CA VAL A 140 -14.87 5.54 -4.35
C VAL A 140 -16.02 5.55 -5.33
N ILE A 141 -17.24 5.38 -4.82
CA ILE A 141 -18.46 5.42 -5.62
C ILE A 141 -18.78 6.87 -5.99
N ALA A 142 -19.04 7.12 -7.28
CA ALA A 142 -19.52 8.42 -7.74
C ALA A 142 -20.99 8.62 -7.36
N PRO A 143 -21.44 9.86 -7.06
CA PRO A 143 -22.83 10.17 -6.70
C PRO A 143 -23.84 9.75 -7.77
N ASP A 144 -23.43 9.86 -9.04
CA ASP A 144 -24.20 9.38 -10.18
C ASP A 144 -23.25 8.94 -11.29
N LEU A 145 -23.84 8.44 -12.38
CA LEU A 145 -23.07 7.89 -13.48
C LEU A 145 -22.22 8.94 -14.17
N GLU A 146 -22.61 10.20 -14.27
CA GLU A 146 -21.96 11.22 -15.10
C GLU A 146 -21.08 12.20 -14.33
N TRP A 147 -21.19 12.20 -12.99
CA TRP A 147 -20.36 12.99 -12.08
C TRP A 147 -18.86 12.85 -12.35
N LYS A 148 -18.15 13.98 -12.25
CA LYS A 148 -16.70 14.08 -12.37
C LYS A 148 -16.07 14.86 -11.22
N PRO A 149 -14.81 14.59 -10.87
CA PRO A 149 -14.10 15.28 -9.79
C PRO A 149 -14.11 16.81 -9.88
N GLU A 150 -14.08 17.37 -11.10
CA GLU A 150 -14.04 18.81 -11.31
C GLU A 150 -15.36 19.52 -10.92
N GLU A 151 -16.47 18.78 -10.86
CA GLU A 151 -17.77 19.30 -10.45
C GLU A 151 -17.87 19.47 -8.93
N GLY A 152 -16.95 18.82 -8.18
CA GLY A 152 -16.94 18.81 -6.73
C GLY A 152 -18.07 17.94 -6.14
N PRO A 153 -18.08 17.75 -4.81
CA PRO A 153 -19.09 16.90 -4.18
C PRO A 153 -20.47 17.58 -4.16
N HIS A 154 -21.51 16.77 -4.39
CA HIS A 154 -22.88 17.13 -4.06
C HIS A 154 -23.02 17.33 -2.56
N ARG A 155 -23.80 18.34 -2.15
CA ARG A 155 -24.04 18.65 -0.74
C ARG A 155 -25.52 18.75 -0.46
N CYS A 156 -25.89 18.37 0.75
CA CYS A 156 -27.26 18.52 1.25
C CYS A 156 -27.59 19.99 1.52
N SER A 157 -28.88 20.32 1.48
CA SER A 157 -29.35 21.65 1.89
C SER A 157 -29.09 21.89 3.38
N ALA A 158 -28.90 23.15 3.78
CA ALA A 158 -28.67 23.50 5.18
C ALA A 158 -29.78 23.00 6.12
N LYS A 159 -31.04 23.01 5.65
CA LYS A 159 -32.17 22.45 6.40
C LYS A 159 -31.99 20.94 6.64
N ARG A 160 -31.66 20.18 5.59
CA ARG A 160 -31.45 18.73 5.70
C ARG A 160 -30.26 18.40 6.60
N VAL A 161 -29.18 19.18 6.51
CA VAL A 161 -28.00 19.03 7.38
C VAL A 161 -28.37 19.25 8.85
N ALA A 162 -29.18 20.26 9.16
CA ALA A 162 -29.64 20.52 10.52
C ALA A 162 -30.51 19.37 11.06
N GLU A 163 -31.42 18.82 10.23
CA GLU A 163 -32.23 17.64 10.57
C GLU A 163 -31.34 16.42 10.86
N MET A 164 -30.43 16.08 9.94
CA MET A 164 -29.51 14.94 10.12
C MET A 164 -28.59 15.10 11.33
N THR A 165 -28.12 16.33 11.60
CA THR A 165 -27.29 16.61 12.78
C THR A 165 -28.07 16.35 14.07
N LYS A 166 -29.34 16.78 14.13
CA LYS A 166 -30.19 16.51 15.28
C LYS A 166 -30.45 15.02 15.47
N GLU A 167 -30.86 14.32 14.40
CA GLU A 167 -31.11 12.87 14.41
C GLU A 167 -29.87 12.09 14.88
N PHE A 168 -28.70 12.46 14.38
CA PHE A 168 -27.43 11.83 14.73
C PHE A 168 -27.05 12.04 16.21
N GLU A 169 -27.14 13.26 16.72
CA GLU A 169 -26.80 13.56 18.12
C GLU A 169 -27.82 12.94 19.09
N GLU A 170 -29.11 12.87 18.73
CA GLU A 170 -30.14 12.16 19.50
C GLU A 170 -29.86 10.66 19.56
N PHE A 171 -29.53 10.04 18.41
CA PHE A 171 -29.11 8.64 18.36
C PHE A 171 -27.89 8.40 19.25
N TRP A 172 -26.84 9.20 19.10
CA TRP A 172 -25.61 9.06 19.86
C TRP A 172 -25.82 9.21 21.36
N ALA A 173 -26.64 10.17 21.80
CA ALA A 173 -26.99 10.34 23.21
C ALA A 173 -27.75 9.12 23.77
N SER A 174 -28.61 8.50 22.96
CA SER A 174 -29.39 7.31 23.36
C SER A 174 -28.58 6.00 23.31
N ASN A 175 -27.54 5.95 22.49
CA ASN A 175 -26.68 4.77 22.32
C ASN A 175 -25.20 5.16 22.17
N PRO A 176 -24.53 5.59 23.25
CA PRO A 176 -23.14 6.08 23.19
C PRO A 176 -22.11 5.01 22.78
N THR A 177 -22.49 3.73 22.83
CA THR A 177 -21.66 2.60 22.39
C THR A 177 -22.04 2.08 21.00
N GLY A 178 -23.00 2.72 20.33
CA GLY A 178 -23.49 2.31 19.01
C GLY A 178 -22.49 2.52 17.87
N HIS A 179 -21.55 3.45 18.03
CA HIS A 179 -20.43 3.67 17.13
C HIS A 179 -19.12 3.84 17.90
N ALA A 180 -18.00 3.58 17.24
CA ALA A 180 -16.71 3.94 17.79
C ALA A 180 -16.55 5.47 17.84
N PRO A 181 -15.83 6.05 18.82
CA PRO A 181 -15.59 7.50 18.89
C PRO A 181 -15.07 8.13 17.58
N ARG A 182 -14.25 7.38 16.84
CA ARG A 182 -13.71 7.81 15.53
C ARG A 182 -14.81 7.99 14.46
N GLU A 183 -15.82 7.13 14.46
CA GLU A 183 -16.95 7.16 13.51
C GLU A 183 -17.82 8.36 13.85
N HIS A 184 -18.02 8.61 15.14
CA HIS A 184 -18.71 9.81 15.60
C HIS A 184 -18.01 11.10 15.16
N ASP A 185 -16.69 11.19 15.32
CA ASP A 185 -15.92 12.35 14.89
C ASP A 185 -15.97 12.55 13.37
N HIS A 186 -15.90 11.46 12.61
CA HIS A 186 -16.04 11.49 11.15
C HIS A 186 -17.43 11.97 10.72
N MET A 187 -18.50 11.43 11.30
CA MET A 187 -19.89 11.84 11.03
C MET A 187 -20.09 13.34 11.28
N ARG A 188 -19.55 13.89 12.37
CA ARG A 188 -19.60 15.32 12.65
C ARG A 188 -18.84 16.14 11.61
N ARG A 189 -17.67 15.69 11.15
CA ARG A 189 -16.96 16.32 10.02
C ARG A 189 -17.81 16.30 8.74
N MET A 190 -18.43 15.18 8.38
CA MET A 190 -19.28 15.08 7.19
C MET A 190 -20.48 16.04 7.28
N LEU A 191 -21.18 16.06 8.41
CA LEU A 191 -22.32 16.97 8.65
C LEU A 191 -21.91 18.44 8.60
N SER A 192 -20.81 18.83 9.24
CA SER A 192 -20.29 20.22 9.19
C SER A 192 -19.90 20.67 7.77
N GLN A 193 -19.54 19.73 6.90
CA GLN A 193 -19.27 19.98 5.49
C GLN A 193 -20.52 19.89 4.61
N GLY A 194 -21.70 19.73 5.19
CA GLY A 194 -22.95 19.65 4.44
C GLY A 194 -23.18 18.29 3.76
N TRP A 195 -22.62 17.22 4.35
CA TRP A 195 -22.77 15.84 3.89
C TRP A 195 -22.32 15.64 2.44
N PRO A 196 -21.02 15.82 2.15
CA PRO A 196 -20.49 15.74 0.79
C PRO A 196 -20.61 14.31 0.22
N SER A 197 -21.05 14.22 -1.03
CA SER A 197 -21.00 12.99 -1.83
C SER A 197 -20.32 13.28 -3.17
N PRO A 198 -19.20 12.62 -3.53
CA PRO A 198 -18.49 11.65 -2.69
C PRO A 198 -17.85 12.32 -1.47
N GLU A 199 -17.58 11.54 -0.43
CA GLU A 199 -16.90 12.02 0.77
C GLU A 199 -15.45 12.44 0.44
N PRO A 200 -14.91 13.50 1.07
CA PRO A 200 -13.55 13.97 0.82
C PRO A 200 -12.48 13.07 1.46
N GLU A 201 -12.86 12.21 2.40
CA GLU A 201 -12.00 11.25 3.08
C GLU A 201 -12.63 9.85 3.02
N CYS A 202 -11.81 8.80 3.05
CA CYS A 202 -12.28 7.41 3.08
C CYS A 202 -11.43 6.59 4.05
N LEU A 203 -11.98 5.48 4.55
CA LEU A 203 -11.22 4.52 5.32
C LEU A 203 -10.12 3.88 4.45
N CYS A 204 -8.89 3.90 4.93
CA CYS A 204 -7.80 3.16 4.32
C CYS A 204 -7.58 1.83 5.04
N TYR A 205 -8.19 0.76 4.56
CA TYR A 205 -8.01 -0.60 5.10
C TYR A 205 -6.60 -1.16 4.85
N THR A 206 -5.82 -0.58 3.94
CA THR A 206 -4.42 -0.95 3.76
C THR A 206 -3.55 -0.42 4.92
N CYS A 207 -3.84 0.78 5.44
CA CYS A 207 -3.05 1.43 6.50
C CYS A 207 -3.07 0.70 7.85
N CYS A 208 -4.07 -0.13 8.15
CA CYS A 208 -4.08 -0.88 9.40
C CYS A 208 -3.12 -2.08 9.40
N TYR A 209 -2.65 -2.52 8.22
CA TYR A 209 -1.78 -3.68 8.08
C TYR A 209 -0.45 -3.38 7.43
N VAL A 210 -0.25 -2.18 6.86
CA VAL A 210 0.96 -1.85 6.11
C VAL A 210 1.91 -1.00 6.96
N HIS A 211 3.14 -1.48 7.03
CA HIS A 211 4.20 -0.90 7.85
C HIS A 211 5.47 -0.68 7.04
N TRP A 212 6.24 0.34 7.40
CA TRP A 212 7.55 0.59 6.79
C TRP A 212 8.59 -0.38 7.33
N ILE A 213 9.42 -0.91 6.44
CA ILE A 213 10.65 -1.63 6.78
C ILE A 213 11.67 -0.61 7.28
N VAL A 214 12.00 -0.69 8.56
CA VAL A 214 12.95 0.22 9.22
C VAL A 214 14.35 -0.37 9.34
N ALA A 215 14.49 -1.69 9.19
CA ALA A 215 15.80 -2.36 9.14
C ALA A 215 15.74 -3.68 8.36
N ASP A 216 16.82 -3.95 7.62
CA ASP A 216 17.07 -5.22 6.92
C ASP A 216 18.27 -5.94 7.54
N GLN A 217 18.09 -7.19 7.95
CA GLN A 217 19.16 -8.05 8.44
C GLN A 217 19.34 -9.25 7.52
N ARG A 218 20.55 -9.39 6.97
CA ARG A 218 20.98 -10.59 6.23
C ARG A 218 21.06 -11.79 7.18
N VAL A 219 20.32 -12.86 6.88
CA VAL A 219 20.38 -14.12 7.65
C VAL A 219 21.22 -15.17 6.92
N GLY A 220 21.03 -15.30 5.60
CA GLY A 220 21.77 -16.25 4.76
C GLY A 220 20.88 -16.95 3.73
N TRP A 221 21.49 -17.79 2.90
CA TRP A 221 20.75 -18.60 1.93
C TRP A 221 19.78 -19.57 2.61
N LEU A 222 18.58 -19.75 2.05
CA LEU A 222 17.58 -20.67 2.60
C LEU A 222 18.10 -22.12 2.61
N ILE A 223 18.72 -22.54 1.52
CA ILE A 223 19.59 -23.72 1.48
C ILE A 223 21.03 -23.22 1.50
N PRO A 224 21.85 -23.61 2.49
CA PRO A 224 23.27 -23.29 2.50
C PRO A 224 23.90 -23.71 1.17
N ARG A 225 24.49 -22.75 0.46
CA ARG A 225 25.28 -23.06 -0.72
C ARG A 225 26.55 -23.74 -0.23
N GLU A 226 26.94 -24.83 -0.87
CA GLU A 226 28.32 -25.30 -0.77
C GLU A 226 29.19 -24.09 -1.09
N ALA A 227 30.07 -23.71 -0.16
CA ALA A 227 31.00 -22.63 -0.42
C ALA A 227 31.71 -22.99 -1.72
N GLU A 228 31.45 -22.25 -2.80
CA GLU A 228 32.38 -22.27 -3.92
C GLU A 228 33.75 -22.07 -3.28
N PRO A 229 34.72 -22.98 -3.51
CA PRO A 229 36.00 -22.88 -2.86
C PRO A 229 36.47 -21.47 -3.14
N GLU A 230 36.48 -20.64 -2.11
CA GLU A 230 36.78 -19.23 -2.29
C GLU A 230 38.10 -19.26 -3.05
N ARG A 231 38.13 -18.68 -4.25
CA ARG A 231 39.40 -18.25 -4.80
C ARG A 231 39.87 -17.08 -3.95
N ARG A 232 40.11 -17.32 -2.65
CA ARG A 232 41.08 -16.63 -1.82
C ARG A 232 42.42 -16.94 -2.45
N GLN A 233 42.67 -16.32 -3.60
CA GLN A 233 44.01 -15.86 -3.84
C GLN A 233 44.30 -14.96 -2.64
N PRO A 234 45.30 -15.27 -1.80
CA PRO A 234 45.71 -14.34 -0.76
C PRO A 234 46.08 -13.04 -1.47
N GLN A 235 45.20 -12.05 -1.39
CA GLN A 235 45.51 -10.72 -1.87
C GLN A 235 46.64 -10.25 -0.97
N LYS A 236 47.85 -10.20 -1.54
CA LYS A 236 48.99 -9.56 -0.88
C LYS A 236 48.48 -8.21 -0.37
N PRO A 237 48.70 -7.86 0.90
CA PRO A 237 48.25 -6.59 1.42
C PRO A 237 48.74 -5.48 0.47
N PRO A 238 47.85 -4.57 0.04
CA PRO A 238 48.20 -3.57 -0.94
C PRO A 238 49.39 -2.77 -0.41
N THR A 239 50.42 -2.63 -1.24
CA THR A 239 51.60 -1.86 -0.84
C THR A 239 51.18 -0.41 -0.59
N ARG A 240 51.84 0.26 0.36
CA ARG A 240 51.62 1.69 0.64
C ARG A 240 51.64 2.53 -0.64
N ALA A 241 52.60 2.27 -1.53
CA ALA A 241 52.69 2.92 -2.84
C ALA A 241 51.45 2.66 -3.73
N GLY A 242 50.87 1.46 -3.66
CA GLY A 242 49.63 1.12 -4.36
C GLY A 242 48.42 1.88 -3.82
N LEU A 243 48.32 2.04 -2.50
CA LEU A 243 47.26 2.84 -1.85
C LEU A 243 47.42 4.33 -2.14
N GLU A 244 48.63 4.88 -2.04
CA GLU A 244 48.91 6.29 -2.36
C GLU A 244 48.60 6.62 -3.82
N ARG A 245 48.87 5.69 -4.75
CA ARG A 245 48.50 5.87 -6.16
C ARG A 245 46.97 5.85 -6.35
N ARG A 246 46.27 4.93 -5.70
CA ARG A 246 44.80 4.86 -5.75
C ARG A 246 44.15 6.10 -5.15
N LEU A 247 44.73 6.62 -4.05
CA LEU A 247 44.28 7.85 -3.42
C LEU A 247 44.41 9.04 -4.38
N ARG A 248 45.58 9.24 -4.98
CA ARG A 248 45.78 10.31 -5.99
C ARG A 248 44.81 10.19 -7.17
N GLN A 249 44.51 8.97 -7.59
CA GLN A 249 43.60 8.72 -8.71
C GLN A 249 42.15 9.09 -8.34
N ALA A 250 41.71 8.73 -7.14
CA ALA A 250 40.40 9.10 -6.62
C ALA A 250 40.28 10.62 -6.38
N GLU A 251 41.34 11.28 -5.89
CA GLU A 251 41.38 12.73 -5.70
C GLU A 251 41.29 13.47 -7.04
N ALA A 252 41.99 12.99 -8.07
CA ALA A 252 41.92 13.56 -9.42
C ALA A 252 40.53 13.39 -10.05
N GLU A 253 39.90 12.23 -9.85
CA GLU A 253 38.54 11.97 -10.34
C GLU A 253 37.50 12.82 -9.60
N ALA A 254 37.64 12.98 -8.28
CA ALA A 254 36.80 13.88 -7.50
C ALA A 254 36.93 15.35 -7.96
N ALA A 255 38.15 15.81 -8.28
CA ALA A 255 38.36 17.14 -8.83
C ALA A 255 37.65 17.30 -10.19
N ARG A 256 37.80 16.33 -11.10
CA ARG A 256 37.12 16.35 -12.41
C ARG A 256 35.61 16.42 -12.26
N LEU A 257 35.03 15.66 -11.34
CA LEU A 257 33.57 15.66 -11.10
C LEU A 257 33.10 17.00 -10.52
N ARG A 258 33.88 17.65 -9.64
CA ARG A 258 33.56 18.99 -9.14
C ARG A 258 33.57 20.03 -10.26
N ASP A 259 34.53 19.97 -11.18
CA ASP A 259 34.58 20.89 -12.32
C ASP A 259 33.36 20.70 -13.23
N GLN A 260 32.97 19.45 -13.50
CA GLN A 260 31.76 19.14 -14.27
C GLN A 260 30.48 19.68 -13.61
N LEU A 261 30.38 19.61 -12.26
CA LEU A 261 29.25 20.19 -11.54
C LEU A 261 29.22 21.72 -11.66
N VAL A 262 30.36 22.39 -11.56
CA VAL A 262 30.47 23.84 -11.74
C VAL A 262 30.08 24.28 -13.16
N ASP A 263 30.49 23.52 -14.18
CA ASP A 263 30.13 23.80 -15.57
C ASP A 263 28.63 23.60 -15.83
N LEU A 264 28.02 22.58 -15.22
CA LEU A 264 26.57 22.36 -15.26
C LEU A 264 25.82 23.52 -14.56
N ASP A 265 26.24 23.90 -13.36
CA ASP A 265 25.62 24.99 -12.61
C ASP A 265 25.68 26.33 -13.37
N ARG A 266 26.78 26.61 -14.08
CA ARG A 266 26.91 27.80 -14.95
C ARG A 266 26.03 27.73 -16.19
N GLY A 267 25.83 26.55 -16.78
CA GLY A 267 24.94 26.34 -17.92
C GLY A 267 23.47 26.58 -17.57
N THR A 268 23.06 26.27 -16.35
CA THR A 268 21.68 26.49 -15.87
C THR A 268 21.30 27.96 -15.62
N HIS A 269 22.28 28.87 -15.58
CA HIS A 269 22.06 30.31 -15.37
C HIS A 269 22.11 31.16 -16.65
N ALA A 270 22.33 30.54 -17.82
CA ALA A 270 22.40 31.26 -19.11
C ALA A 270 21.10 31.21 -19.92
N ASP A 271 20.14 30.33 -19.56
CA ASP A 271 18.83 30.18 -20.22
C ASP A 271 17.65 30.65 -19.35
N GLY A 272 17.88 31.64 -18.48
CA GLY A 272 16.85 32.33 -17.69
C GLY A 272 16.45 33.68 -18.28
#